data_AF-A0A0Q3T8F1-F1
#
_entry.id   AF-A0A0Q3T8F1-F1
#
_cell.length_a   1.000
_cell.length_b   1.000
_cell.length_c   1.000
_cell.angle_alpha   90.00
_cell.angle_beta   90.00
_cell.angle_gamma   90.00
#
_symmetry.space_group_name_H-M   'P 1'
#
loop_
_entity.id
_entity.type
_entity.pdbx_description
1 polymer ?
#
loop_
_entity_poly.entity_id
_entity_poly.type
_entity_poly.pdbx_seq_one_letter_code
_entity_poly.pdbx_strand_id
1 'polypeptide(L)'
;IKSWRRDILRTQESECQCINGTCIVAVTDGPAASSADHRIYWIREGKIMKYENIPKTKIQHLEECSCYVDIDVYCICRDNWKGSNRPWMRINNGTILETGYVCSKFHSDTPRPADPSIVSCDSPSNINGGPGVKGFGFRVGNDVWLGRTVSTTGRSGFEVIKVTEGWINSLNHAKSVTQTLVSNNDWSGYSGSFIIESNGCFQPCFYIELIRGRPNRNDDVS
;
A
#
# COMPACT_ATOMS: atom_id res chain seq x y z
N ILE A 1 -12.36 -18.38 5.37
CA ILE A 1 -11.52 -18.09 6.57
C ILE A 1 -12.47 -17.57 7.66
N LYS A 2 -12.46 -18.14 8.88
CA LYS A 2 -13.26 -17.62 10.00
C LYS A 2 -12.42 -16.57 10.75
N SER A 3 -13.03 -15.47 11.15
CA SER A 3 -12.36 -14.45 11.99
C SER A 3 -11.77 -15.11 13.24
N TRP A 4 -10.49 -14.86 13.48
CA TRP A 4 -9.72 -15.44 14.58
C TRP A 4 -9.47 -14.43 15.71
N ARG A 5 -9.59 -13.12 15.44
CA ARG A 5 -9.56 -12.06 16.47
C ARG A 5 -10.94 -11.51 16.80
N ARG A 6 -11.96 -11.86 16.01
CA ARG A 6 -13.36 -11.39 16.17
C ARG A 6 -13.47 -9.88 16.10
N ASP A 7 -12.64 -9.25 15.27
CA ASP A 7 -12.55 -7.79 15.18
C ASP A 7 -12.28 -7.37 13.73
N ILE A 8 -13.34 -7.49 12.93
CA ILE A 8 -13.40 -7.12 11.50
C ILE A 8 -12.31 -7.82 10.66
N LEU A 9 -12.54 -9.09 10.33
CA LEU A 9 -11.73 -9.77 9.31
C LEU A 9 -11.85 -9.02 7.96
N ARG A 10 -10.73 -8.53 7.43
CA ARG A 10 -10.66 -7.65 6.24
C ARG A 10 -9.46 -7.96 5.36
N THR A 11 -9.47 -7.49 4.10
CA THR A 11 -8.45 -7.84 3.09
C THR A 11 -8.03 -6.63 2.24
N GLN A 12 -7.64 -6.88 0.99
CA GLN A 12 -6.88 -5.98 0.14
C GLN A 12 -7.72 -4.85 -0.47
N GLU A 13 -8.97 -5.12 -0.83
CA GLU A 13 -9.82 -4.21 -1.63
C GLU A 13 -9.18 -3.82 -2.98
N SER A 14 -8.35 -4.71 -3.53
CA SER A 14 -7.76 -4.70 -4.89
C SER A 14 -7.42 -6.14 -5.30
N GLU A 15 -6.86 -6.35 -6.49
CA GLU A 15 -6.49 -7.70 -6.93
C GLU A 15 -5.44 -8.37 -6.03
N CYS A 16 -5.61 -9.68 -5.82
CA CYS A 16 -4.56 -10.56 -5.32
C CYS A 16 -3.65 -11.01 -6.46
N GLN A 17 -2.50 -11.61 -6.15
CA GLN A 17 -1.52 -12.05 -7.16
C GLN A 17 -1.37 -13.56 -7.17
N CYS A 18 -1.28 -14.17 -8.36
CA CYS A 18 -1.10 -15.61 -8.53
C CYS A 18 0.16 -15.91 -9.32
N ILE A 19 1.00 -16.82 -8.80
CA ILE A 19 2.23 -17.30 -9.46
C ILE A 19 2.18 -18.82 -9.51
N ASN A 20 2.32 -19.40 -10.71
CA ASN A 20 2.33 -20.85 -10.94
C ASN A 20 1.12 -21.58 -10.30
N GLY A 21 -0.07 -20.98 -10.40
CA GLY A 21 -1.33 -21.52 -9.87
C GLY A 21 -1.58 -21.30 -8.37
N THR A 22 -0.61 -20.74 -7.63
CA THR A 22 -0.79 -20.37 -6.22
C THR A 22 -1.03 -18.87 -6.09
N CYS A 23 -2.20 -18.51 -5.58
CA CYS A 23 -2.62 -17.14 -5.30
C CYS A 23 -2.28 -16.72 -3.86
N ILE A 24 -1.85 -15.48 -3.70
CA ILE A 24 -1.34 -14.90 -2.46
C ILE A 24 -2.23 -13.71 -2.11
N VAL A 25 -2.77 -13.71 -0.89
CA VAL A 25 -3.66 -12.65 -0.40
C VAL A 25 -3.32 -12.24 1.03
N ALA A 26 -3.30 -10.94 1.27
CA ALA A 26 -3.09 -10.35 2.59
C ALA A 26 -4.42 -10.18 3.34
N VAL A 27 -4.45 -10.56 4.61
CA VAL A 27 -5.66 -10.57 5.44
C VAL A 27 -5.32 -10.06 6.84
N THR A 28 -6.16 -9.18 7.37
CA THR A 28 -6.01 -8.59 8.71
C THR A 28 -7.25 -8.87 9.55
N ASP A 29 -7.06 -9.12 10.85
CA ASP A 29 -8.12 -9.26 11.85
C ASP A 29 -7.62 -8.64 13.17
N GLY A 30 -8.40 -7.73 13.77
CA GLY A 30 -7.98 -6.93 14.92
C GLY A 30 -8.31 -5.45 14.79
N PRO A 31 -7.97 -4.62 15.79
CA PRO A 31 -8.36 -3.21 15.83
C PRO A 31 -7.72 -2.38 14.70
N ALA A 32 -8.31 -1.23 14.37
CA ALA A 32 -7.86 -0.37 13.28
C ALA A 32 -6.62 0.50 13.62
N ALA A 33 -6.49 0.95 14.89
CA ALA A 33 -5.43 1.87 15.33
C ALA A 33 -4.69 1.36 16.59
N SER A 34 -4.43 0.05 16.63
CA SER A 34 -3.58 -0.60 17.63
C SER A 34 -3.11 -1.96 17.08
N SER A 35 -2.40 -2.77 17.86
CA SER A 35 -1.86 -4.04 17.36
C SER A 35 -2.95 -5.01 16.88
N ALA A 36 -2.94 -5.33 15.59
CA ALA A 36 -3.76 -6.34 14.95
C ALA A 36 -2.93 -7.58 14.53
N ASP A 37 -3.61 -8.62 14.06
CA ASP A 37 -2.96 -9.78 13.45
C ASP A 37 -3.07 -9.68 11.93
N HIS A 38 -1.92 -9.80 11.28
CA HIS A 38 -1.81 -9.71 9.83
C HIS A 38 -1.24 -11.02 9.29
N ARG A 39 -1.89 -11.57 8.28
CA ARG A 39 -1.54 -12.86 7.67
C ARG A 39 -1.46 -12.76 6.17
N ILE A 40 -0.57 -13.57 5.60
CA ILE A 40 -0.59 -13.92 4.19
C ILE A 40 -1.16 -15.32 4.04
N TYR A 41 -2.11 -15.51 3.13
CA TYR A 41 -2.66 -16.81 2.76
C TYR A 41 -2.18 -17.21 1.38
N TRP A 42 -1.75 -18.47 1.24
CA TRP A 42 -1.48 -19.11 -0.05
C TRP A 42 -2.67 -20.02 -0.38
N ILE A 43 -3.28 -19.78 -1.52
CA ILE A 43 -4.50 -20.43 -1.98
C ILE A 43 -4.22 -21.01 -3.37
N ARG A 44 -4.45 -22.31 -3.56
CA ARG A 44 -4.32 -22.97 -4.86
C ARG A 44 -5.65 -23.61 -5.23
N GLU A 45 -6.17 -23.28 -6.41
CA GLU A 45 -7.45 -23.80 -6.90
C GLU A 45 -8.60 -23.62 -5.88
N GLY A 46 -8.64 -22.46 -5.22
CA GLY A 46 -9.64 -22.13 -4.20
C GLY A 46 -9.42 -22.79 -2.83
N LYS A 47 -8.41 -23.65 -2.66
CA LYS A 47 -8.08 -24.31 -1.38
C LYS A 47 -6.97 -23.57 -0.67
N ILE A 48 -7.17 -23.28 0.62
CA ILE A 48 -6.13 -22.70 1.48
C ILE A 48 -5.06 -23.76 1.72
N MET A 49 -3.84 -23.49 1.25
CA MET A 49 -2.70 -24.39 1.43
C MET A 49 -2.00 -24.13 2.75
N LYS A 50 -1.79 -22.85 3.09
CA LYS A 50 -1.20 -22.41 4.35
C LYS A 50 -1.43 -20.92 4.59
N TYR A 51 -1.03 -20.45 5.77
CA TYR A 51 -0.86 -19.04 6.07
C TYR A 51 0.41 -18.80 6.87
N GLU A 52 0.91 -17.56 6.83
CA GLU A 52 2.01 -17.08 7.68
C GLU A 52 1.55 -15.79 8.36
N ASN A 53 1.90 -15.63 9.64
CA ASN A 53 1.77 -14.33 10.30
C ASN A 53 2.89 -13.43 9.79
N ILE A 54 2.56 -12.19 9.44
CA ILE A 54 3.57 -11.22 8.98
C ILE A 54 4.53 -10.91 10.14
N PRO A 55 5.85 -10.96 9.92
CA PRO A 55 6.83 -10.58 10.95
C PRO A 55 6.61 -9.16 11.45
N LYS A 56 6.45 -9.01 12.78
CA LYS A 56 6.29 -7.71 13.45
C LYS A 56 7.62 -7.00 13.77
N THR A 57 8.73 -7.47 13.19
CA THR A 57 10.07 -6.90 13.41
C THR A 57 10.20 -5.50 12.81
N LYS A 58 9.49 -5.22 11.71
CA LYS A 58 9.44 -3.90 11.07
C LYS A 58 8.01 -3.38 11.00
N ILE A 59 7.12 -4.11 10.32
CA ILE A 59 5.71 -3.75 10.14
C ILE A 59 4.97 -3.77 11.48
N GLN A 60 4.38 -2.63 11.87
CA GLN A 60 3.58 -2.52 13.10
C GLN A 60 2.07 -2.57 12.84
N HIS A 61 1.62 -2.13 11.66
CA HIS A 61 0.24 -2.22 11.22
C HIS A 61 0.18 -2.41 9.70
N LEU A 62 -0.83 -3.13 9.21
CA LEU A 62 -0.98 -3.44 7.79
C LEU A 62 -2.43 -3.71 7.40
N GLU A 63 -2.93 -2.97 6.41
CA GLU A 63 -4.28 -3.10 5.86
C GLU A 63 -4.27 -2.82 4.36
N GLU A 64 -5.30 -3.29 3.64
CA GLU A 64 -5.65 -2.83 2.29
C GLU A 64 -4.48 -2.88 1.28
N CYS A 65 -3.69 -3.95 1.32
CA CYS A 65 -2.51 -4.09 0.46
C CYS A 65 -2.85 -4.01 -1.02
N SER A 66 -2.07 -3.23 -1.77
CA SER A 66 -2.04 -3.20 -3.23
C SER A 66 -0.82 -3.98 -3.70
N CYS A 67 -1.05 -5.08 -4.43
CA CYS A 67 0.00 -6.02 -4.80
C CYS A 67 0.20 -6.10 -6.33
N TYR A 68 1.40 -6.47 -6.75
CA TYR A 68 1.78 -6.70 -8.15
C TYR A 68 2.90 -7.74 -8.23
N VAL A 69 3.20 -8.25 -9.44
CA VAL A 69 4.29 -9.21 -9.68
C VAL A 69 5.48 -8.53 -10.38
N ASP A 70 6.66 -8.67 -9.79
CA ASP A 70 7.98 -8.36 -10.37
C ASP A 70 8.93 -9.50 -9.98
N ILE A 71 8.84 -10.61 -10.73
CA ILE A 71 9.37 -11.94 -10.38
C ILE A 71 8.67 -12.55 -9.16
N ASP A 72 8.72 -11.86 -8.02
CA ASP A 72 7.98 -12.16 -6.80
C ASP A 72 6.76 -11.24 -6.67
N VAL A 73 5.84 -11.55 -5.75
CA VAL A 73 4.76 -10.63 -5.36
C VAL A 73 5.32 -9.54 -4.47
N TYR A 74 5.13 -8.29 -4.87
CA TYR A 74 5.33 -7.12 -4.01
C TYR A 74 3.96 -6.58 -3.59
N CYS A 75 3.83 -6.22 -2.32
CA CYS A 75 2.65 -5.54 -1.81
C CYS A 75 3.07 -4.26 -1.10
N ILE A 76 2.42 -3.13 -1.43
CA ILE A 76 2.53 -1.87 -0.70
C ILE A 76 1.16 -1.58 -0.10
N CYS A 77 1.11 -1.32 1.20
CA CYS A 77 -0.13 -1.35 1.96
C CYS A 77 -0.37 -0.03 2.72
N ARG A 78 -1.34 -0.05 3.63
CA ARG A 78 -1.69 1.04 4.53
C ARG A 78 -1.29 0.70 5.95
N ASP A 79 -0.70 1.66 6.65
CA ASP A 79 -0.57 1.65 8.10
C ASP A 79 -1.60 2.66 8.64
N ASN A 80 -2.55 2.19 9.44
CA ASN A 80 -3.67 2.99 9.96
C ASN A 80 -3.42 3.42 11.42
N TRP A 81 -2.19 3.26 11.91
CA TRP A 81 -1.85 3.48 13.30
C TRP A 81 -0.71 4.49 13.49
N LYS A 82 0.48 4.19 12.99
CA LYS A 82 1.70 4.96 13.30
C LYS A 82 2.46 5.42 12.06
N GLY A 83 2.21 4.83 10.89
CA GLY A 83 2.99 5.09 9.67
C GLY A 83 2.27 5.99 8.69
N SER A 84 2.88 7.11 8.32
CA SER A 84 2.52 7.84 7.08
C SER A 84 3.37 7.44 5.87
N ASN A 85 4.46 6.71 6.12
CA ASN A 85 5.16 5.88 5.15
C ASN A 85 4.43 4.54 5.02
N ARG A 86 4.41 3.96 3.82
CA ARG A 86 3.64 2.73 3.56
C ARG A 86 4.43 1.48 3.91
N PRO A 87 3.85 0.49 4.63
CA PRO A 87 4.46 -0.81 4.82
C PRO A 87 4.46 -1.59 3.51
N TRP A 88 5.44 -2.48 3.33
CA TRP A 88 5.53 -3.33 2.15
C TRP A 88 6.05 -4.73 2.45
N MET A 89 5.75 -5.66 1.55
CA MET A 89 6.20 -7.06 1.61
C MET A 89 6.67 -7.54 0.25
N ARG A 90 7.63 -8.47 0.25
CA ARG A 90 8.02 -9.29 -0.90
C ARG A 90 7.74 -10.75 -0.56
N ILE A 91 7.02 -11.44 -1.44
CA ILE A 91 6.41 -12.75 -1.17
C ILE A 91 6.56 -13.62 -2.42
N ASN A 92 6.98 -14.88 -2.27
CA ASN A 92 6.94 -15.85 -3.38
C ASN A 92 5.84 -16.90 -3.15
N ASN A 93 5.76 -17.91 -4.02
CA ASN A 93 4.78 -18.99 -3.90
C ASN A 93 4.95 -19.86 -2.63
N GLY A 94 6.01 -19.64 -1.85
CA GLY A 94 6.43 -20.48 -0.75
C GLY A 94 6.56 -19.79 0.60
N THR A 95 6.78 -18.48 0.73
CA THR A 95 6.90 -17.77 2.04
C THR A 95 6.97 -16.25 1.86
N ILE A 96 6.88 -15.49 2.97
CA ILE A 96 7.25 -14.07 3.02
C ILE A 96 8.78 -13.97 2.99
N LEU A 97 9.32 -13.34 1.95
CA LEU A 97 10.77 -13.18 1.77
C LEU A 97 11.33 -11.98 2.54
N GLU A 98 10.61 -10.86 2.49
CA GLU A 98 11.08 -9.61 3.07
C GLU A 98 9.89 -8.72 3.46
N THR A 99 10.12 -7.85 4.46
CA THR A 99 9.17 -6.83 4.90
C THR A 99 9.91 -5.52 5.18
N GLY A 100 9.18 -4.41 5.16
CA GLY A 100 9.70 -3.10 5.53
C GLY A 100 8.64 -2.00 5.42
N TYR A 101 9.10 -0.77 5.45
CA TYR A 101 8.37 0.41 5.01
C TYR A 101 9.10 1.06 3.84
N VAL A 102 8.37 1.76 2.98
CA VAL A 102 8.97 2.43 1.82
C VAL A 102 9.94 3.50 2.32
N CYS A 103 11.20 3.43 1.88
CA CYS A 103 12.28 4.29 2.36
C CYS A 103 12.14 5.78 1.99
N SER A 104 11.43 6.08 0.90
CA SER A 104 11.22 7.44 0.40
C SER A 104 10.89 8.44 1.52
N LYS A 105 11.67 9.51 1.60
CA LYS A 105 11.37 10.66 2.47
C LYS A 105 10.16 11.48 2.01
N PHE A 106 9.60 11.15 0.85
CA PHE A 106 8.35 11.70 0.33
C PHE A 106 7.26 10.65 0.58
N HIS A 107 6.61 10.78 1.74
CA HIS A 107 5.59 9.84 2.18
C HIS A 107 4.37 9.85 1.24
N SER A 108 3.64 8.74 1.19
CA SER A 108 2.52 8.57 0.23
C SER A 108 1.20 8.12 0.86
N ASP A 109 1.11 8.05 2.20
CA ASP A 109 -0.17 7.90 2.88
C ASP A 109 -0.93 9.23 3.02
N THR A 110 -2.14 9.19 3.56
CA THR A 110 -2.99 10.35 3.84
C THR A 110 -3.80 10.14 5.12
N PRO A 111 -3.52 10.86 6.22
CA PRO A 111 -2.66 12.03 6.28
C PRO A 111 -1.15 11.70 6.22
N ARG A 112 -0.33 12.72 5.95
CA ARG A 112 1.14 12.62 5.96
C ARG A 112 1.79 13.98 6.25
N PRO A 113 3.05 14.03 6.71
CA PRO A 113 3.81 15.27 6.82
C PRO A 113 4.05 15.92 5.44
N ALA A 114 4.38 17.20 5.44
CA ALA A 114 4.84 17.89 4.24
C ALA A 114 6.16 17.28 3.73
N ASP A 115 6.40 17.41 2.43
CA ASP A 115 7.67 16.99 1.81
C ASP A 115 8.79 18.00 2.15
N PRO A 116 10.05 17.57 2.37
CA PRO A 116 10.45 16.19 2.68
C PRO A 116 10.18 15.85 4.15
N SER A 117 10.01 14.56 4.43
CA SER A 117 9.92 13.99 5.77
C SER A 117 11.17 13.16 6.12
N ILE A 118 11.04 12.21 7.05
CA ILE A 118 12.10 11.31 7.48
C ILE A 118 12.29 10.14 6.52
N VAL A 119 13.50 9.56 6.48
CA VAL A 119 13.73 8.25 5.87
C VAL A 119 13.48 7.20 6.93
N SER A 120 12.48 6.34 6.74
CA SER A 120 12.17 5.25 7.66
C SER A 120 11.84 3.96 6.90
N CYS A 121 12.89 3.18 6.63
CA CYS A 121 12.81 1.91 5.89
C CYS A 121 12.30 0.73 6.73
N ASP A 122 12.52 0.78 8.04
CA ASP A 122 12.37 -0.40 8.91
C ASP A 122 11.33 -0.19 10.03
N SER A 123 10.62 0.94 10.03
CA SER A 123 9.62 1.26 11.06
C SER A 123 8.57 2.26 10.54
N PRO A 124 7.38 2.32 11.16
CA PRO A 124 6.44 3.40 10.88
C PRO A 124 7.06 4.76 11.22
N SER A 125 6.66 5.79 10.51
CA SER A 125 7.24 7.13 10.68
C SER A 125 6.94 7.79 12.03
N ASN A 126 5.90 7.33 12.75
CA ASN A 126 5.37 7.91 13.98
C ASN A 126 4.93 9.38 13.84
N ILE A 127 4.65 9.84 12.62
CA ILE A 127 4.20 11.20 12.32
C ILE A 127 3.00 11.10 11.38
N ASN A 128 1.87 11.68 11.78
CA ASN A 128 0.60 11.64 11.03
C ASN A 128 0.18 10.21 10.66
N GLY A 129 0.29 9.28 11.61
CA GLY A 129 0.24 7.84 11.35
C GLY A 129 -1.13 7.22 11.10
N GLY A 130 -2.24 7.95 11.27
CA GLY A 130 -3.58 7.42 11.03
C GLY A 130 -4.60 8.53 10.69
N PRO A 131 -5.73 8.17 10.05
CA PRO A 131 -6.13 6.80 9.70
C PRO A 131 -5.49 6.25 8.41
N GLY A 132 -4.97 7.07 7.52
CA GLY A 132 -4.43 6.58 6.25
C GLY A 132 -5.50 6.30 5.18
N VAL A 133 -5.04 5.94 3.99
CA VAL A 133 -5.87 5.58 2.83
C VAL A 133 -5.18 4.47 2.03
N LYS A 134 -5.96 3.52 1.50
CA LYS A 134 -5.47 2.53 0.55
C LYS A 134 -4.74 3.23 -0.60
N GLY A 135 -3.52 2.80 -0.85
CA GLY A 135 -2.69 3.29 -1.93
C GLY A 135 -1.79 2.21 -2.49
N PHE A 136 -0.90 2.59 -3.39
CA PHE A 136 0.00 1.67 -4.08
C PHE A 136 1.36 2.32 -4.35
N GLY A 137 2.27 1.51 -4.87
CA GLY A 137 3.49 1.97 -5.51
C GLY A 137 4.14 0.84 -6.29
N PHE A 138 5.18 1.18 -7.06
CA PHE A 138 5.95 0.23 -7.85
C PHE A 138 7.45 0.46 -7.64
N ARG A 139 8.15 -0.53 -7.11
CA ARG A 139 9.60 -0.57 -7.07
C ARG A 139 10.15 -0.66 -8.51
N VAL A 140 11.18 0.12 -8.82
CA VAL A 140 11.91 0.06 -10.11
C VAL A 140 13.41 0.16 -9.82
N GLY A 141 14.09 -0.98 -9.72
CA GLY A 141 15.48 -1.03 -9.26
C GLY A 141 15.60 -0.50 -7.83
N ASN A 142 16.34 0.60 -7.65
CA ASN A 142 16.45 1.32 -6.37
C ASN A 142 15.43 2.46 -6.25
N ASP A 143 14.76 2.84 -7.34
CA ASP A 143 13.74 3.88 -7.34
C ASP A 143 12.38 3.31 -6.92
N VAL A 144 11.43 4.20 -6.61
CA VAL A 144 10.04 3.81 -6.38
C VAL A 144 9.08 4.83 -6.98
N TRP A 145 8.02 4.34 -7.62
CA TRP A 145 6.84 5.12 -7.97
C TRP A 145 5.80 5.02 -6.86
N LEU A 146 5.21 6.14 -6.45
CA LEU A 146 4.23 6.19 -5.38
C LEU A 146 3.01 7.02 -5.82
N GLY A 147 1.83 6.40 -5.76
CA GLY A 147 0.56 7.11 -5.89
C GLY A 147 0.14 7.69 -4.55
N ARG A 148 -0.33 8.95 -4.54
CA ARG A 148 -0.84 9.61 -3.34
C ARG A 148 -1.82 10.71 -3.71
N THR A 149 -2.65 11.09 -2.74
CA THR A 149 -3.47 12.30 -2.85
C THR A 149 -2.58 13.53 -3.04
N VAL A 150 -3.08 14.60 -3.65
CA VAL A 150 -2.31 15.87 -3.68
C VAL A 150 -2.32 16.51 -2.30
N SER A 151 -3.48 16.54 -1.64
CA SER A 151 -3.60 17.02 -0.26
C SER A 151 -2.85 16.11 0.72
N THR A 152 -2.14 16.69 1.68
CA THR A 152 -1.46 15.94 2.75
C THR A 152 -2.38 15.53 3.89
N THR A 153 -3.62 16.04 3.91
CA THR A 153 -4.57 15.86 5.04
C THR A 153 -5.87 15.19 4.64
N GLY A 154 -6.27 15.26 3.36
CA GLY A 154 -7.57 14.77 2.89
C GLY A 154 -7.48 14.03 1.56
N ARG A 155 -8.57 13.34 1.21
CA ARG A 155 -8.70 12.55 -0.03
C ARG A 155 -9.09 13.44 -1.21
N SER A 156 -8.26 14.42 -1.53
CA SER A 156 -8.44 15.35 -2.65
C SER A 156 -7.19 15.38 -3.54
N GLY A 157 -7.44 15.45 -4.84
CA GLY A 157 -6.44 15.28 -5.88
C GLY A 157 -5.77 13.92 -5.88
N PHE A 158 -5.02 13.65 -6.93
CA PHE A 158 -4.18 12.47 -7.04
C PHE A 158 -2.97 12.75 -7.91
N GLU A 159 -1.79 12.39 -7.41
CA GLU A 159 -0.53 12.47 -8.12
C GLU A 159 0.24 11.16 -8.02
N VAL A 160 1.08 10.89 -9.01
CA VAL A 160 2.08 9.83 -8.95
C VAL A 160 3.46 10.46 -9.04
N ILE A 161 4.31 10.12 -8.08
CA ILE A 161 5.69 10.61 -8.01
C ILE A 161 6.67 9.46 -8.29
N LYS A 162 7.76 9.75 -9.00
CA LYS A 162 8.95 8.89 -9.04
C LYS A 162 9.98 9.44 -8.07
N VAL A 163 10.44 8.60 -7.15
CA VAL A 163 11.48 8.95 -6.18
C VAL A 163 12.75 8.17 -6.50
N THR A 164 13.78 8.90 -6.91
CA THR A 164 15.11 8.34 -7.16
C THR A 164 15.68 7.76 -5.87
N GLU A 165 16.21 6.54 -5.94
CA GLU A 165 16.70 5.76 -4.79
C GLU A 165 15.69 5.54 -3.65
N GLY A 166 14.41 5.87 -3.84
CA GLY A 166 13.40 5.86 -2.78
C GLY A 166 12.97 4.49 -2.26
N TRP A 167 13.46 3.39 -2.83
CA TRP A 167 13.25 2.03 -2.32
C TRP A 167 14.32 1.60 -1.31
N ILE A 168 15.47 2.26 -1.28
CA ILE A 168 16.62 1.89 -0.44
C ILE A 168 16.91 2.97 0.60
N ASN A 169 17.73 2.64 1.60
CA ASN A 169 18.20 3.64 2.56
C ASN A 169 19.27 4.53 1.91
N SER A 170 18.85 5.70 1.42
CA SER A 170 19.73 6.67 0.77
C SER A 170 19.41 8.11 1.19
N LEU A 171 20.44 8.97 1.13
CA LEU A 171 20.30 10.42 1.29
C LEU A 171 19.89 11.11 -0.02
N ASN A 172 20.03 10.43 -1.17
CA ASN A 172 19.85 11.01 -2.51
C ASN A 172 18.39 11.03 -2.99
N HIS A 173 17.43 10.76 -2.09
CA HIS A 173 16.00 10.77 -2.46
C HIS A 173 15.60 12.11 -3.07
N ALA A 174 15.13 12.06 -4.32
CA ALA A 174 14.61 13.21 -5.05
C ALA A 174 13.37 12.82 -5.85
N LYS A 175 12.35 13.68 -5.87
CA LYS A 175 11.20 13.53 -6.77
C LYS A 175 11.64 13.88 -8.19
N SER A 176 11.99 12.88 -8.98
CA SER A 176 12.47 13.05 -10.37
C SER A 176 11.32 13.22 -11.35
N VAL A 177 10.13 12.71 -11.02
CA VAL A 177 8.90 12.90 -11.81
C VAL A 177 7.74 13.15 -10.86
N THR A 178 6.81 14.01 -11.26
CA THR A 178 5.50 14.16 -10.62
C THR A 178 4.47 14.35 -11.73
N GLN A 179 3.43 13.53 -11.71
CA GLN A 179 2.28 13.64 -12.61
C GLN A 179 1.03 13.86 -11.77
N THR A 180 0.42 15.03 -11.88
CA THR A 180 -0.89 15.30 -11.30
C THR A 180 -1.96 14.80 -12.27
N LEU A 181 -2.78 13.84 -11.81
CA LEU A 181 -3.79 13.17 -12.63
C LEU A 181 -5.21 13.63 -12.26
N VAL A 182 -5.41 14.00 -10.99
CA VAL A 182 -6.64 14.59 -10.48
C VAL A 182 -6.27 15.86 -9.73
N SER A 183 -6.90 16.99 -10.05
CA SER A 183 -6.63 18.27 -9.41
C SER A 183 -6.95 18.21 -7.91
N ASN A 184 -6.24 18.99 -7.09
CA ASN A 184 -6.53 19.06 -5.65
C ASN A 184 -7.92 19.67 -5.34
N ASN A 185 -8.57 20.27 -6.34
CA ASN A 185 -9.94 20.76 -6.23
C ASN A 185 -10.99 19.63 -6.38
N ASP A 186 -10.58 18.45 -6.83
CA ASP A 186 -11.45 17.31 -7.06
C ASP A 186 -11.23 16.22 -6.00
N TRP A 187 -12.29 15.50 -5.66
CA TRP A 187 -12.22 14.38 -4.72
C TRP A 187 -11.52 13.17 -5.34
N SER A 188 -10.75 12.49 -4.50
CA SER A 188 -10.17 11.18 -4.78
C SER A 188 -10.59 10.20 -3.68
N GLY A 189 -9.86 9.10 -3.53
CA GLY A 189 -10.27 7.99 -2.69
C GLY A 189 -9.17 6.94 -2.62
N TYR A 190 -9.59 5.68 -2.62
CA TYR A 190 -8.66 4.56 -2.69
C TYR A 190 -7.92 4.53 -4.02
N SER A 191 -6.74 3.94 -4.01
CA SER A 191 -6.02 3.61 -5.23
C SER A 191 -5.30 2.28 -5.06
N GLY A 192 -5.18 1.52 -6.14
CA GLY A 192 -4.59 0.20 -6.08
C GLY A 192 -3.92 -0.18 -7.38
N SER A 193 -2.90 -1.03 -7.27
CA SER A 193 -2.18 -1.60 -8.39
C SER A 193 -2.96 -2.74 -9.03
N PHE A 194 -2.78 -2.90 -10.34
CA PHE A 194 -3.04 -4.14 -11.04
C PHE A 194 -2.01 -4.34 -12.15
N ILE A 195 -1.86 -5.58 -12.64
CA ILE A 195 -0.93 -5.90 -13.72
C ILE A 195 -1.64 -6.43 -14.96
N ILE A 196 -1.07 -6.11 -16.12
CA ILE A 196 -1.49 -6.68 -17.41
C ILE A 196 -0.30 -7.42 -18.00
N GLU A 197 -0.47 -8.70 -18.34
CA GLU A 197 0.56 -9.43 -19.07
C GLU A 197 0.69 -8.87 -20.49
N SER A 198 1.90 -8.49 -20.87
CA SER A 198 2.22 -7.92 -22.18
C SER A 198 3.60 -8.39 -22.61
N ASN A 199 3.66 -9.15 -23.71
CA ASN A 199 4.92 -9.57 -24.35
C ASN A 199 5.97 -10.17 -23.40
N GLY A 200 5.55 -11.01 -22.46
CA GLY A 200 6.46 -11.70 -21.52
C GLY A 200 6.91 -10.85 -20.32
N CYS A 201 6.33 -9.67 -20.11
CA CYS A 201 6.46 -8.92 -18.86
C CYS A 201 5.07 -8.51 -18.31
N PHE A 202 5.04 -8.07 -17.06
CA PHE A 202 3.83 -7.50 -16.44
C PHE A 202 3.90 -5.98 -16.50
N GLN A 203 2.96 -5.38 -17.23
CA GLN A 203 2.80 -3.93 -17.30
C GLN A 203 2.12 -3.43 -16.02
N PRO A 204 2.75 -2.53 -15.24
CA PRO A 204 2.13 -1.98 -14.04
C PRO A 204 1.05 -0.97 -14.40
N CYS A 205 -0.13 -1.13 -13.83
CA CYS A 205 -1.28 -0.23 -13.96
C CYS A 205 -1.88 0.06 -12.58
N PHE A 206 -2.71 1.09 -12.49
CA PHE A 206 -3.41 1.42 -11.25
C PHE A 206 -4.77 2.06 -11.52
N TYR A 207 -5.65 2.01 -10.53
CA TYR A 207 -6.91 2.73 -10.52
C TYR A 207 -6.91 3.81 -9.43
N ILE A 208 -7.79 4.80 -9.59
CA ILE A 208 -8.11 5.81 -8.59
C ILE A 208 -9.62 5.80 -8.41
N GLU A 209 -10.08 5.58 -7.18
CA GLU A 209 -11.47 5.79 -6.79
C GLU A 209 -11.73 7.30 -6.67
N LEU A 210 -12.79 7.79 -7.31
CA LEU A 210 -13.23 9.18 -7.22
C LEU A 210 -14.51 9.24 -6.39
N ILE A 211 -14.36 9.35 -5.07
CA ILE A 211 -15.47 9.33 -4.12
C ILE A 211 -16.32 10.60 -4.29
N ARG A 212 -17.64 10.43 -4.37
CA ARG A 212 -18.63 11.51 -4.34
C ARG A 212 -19.64 11.26 -3.23
N GLY A 213 -20.27 12.32 -2.72
CA GLY A 213 -21.25 12.23 -1.64
C GLY A 213 -20.61 12.25 -0.24
N ARG A 214 -21.35 11.81 0.79
CA ARG A 214 -20.90 11.93 2.18
C ARG A 214 -19.63 11.10 2.45
N PRO A 215 -18.69 11.58 3.29
CA PRO A 215 -18.72 12.83 4.07
C PRO A 215 -18.02 14.01 3.37
N ASN A 216 -17.89 13.99 2.04
CA ASN A 216 -17.15 15.03 1.31
C ASN A 216 -17.84 16.38 1.46
N ARG A 217 -17.02 17.41 1.74
CA ARG A 217 -17.52 18.78 1.93
C ARG A 217 -18.17 19.28 0.65
N ASN A 218 -19.37 19.87 0.77
CA ASN A 218 -20.16 20.43 -0.33
C ASN A 218 -20.66 19.41 -1.36
N ASP A 219 -20.54 18.10 -1.10
CA ASP A 219 -21.27 17.07 -1.85
C ASP A 219 -22.57 16.75 -1.09
N ASP A 220 -23.49 17.73 -1.06
CA ASP A 220 -24.77 17.64 -0.35
C ASP A 220 -25.75 16.71 -1.09
N VAL A 221 -25.62 15.42 -0.82
CA VAL A 221 -26.53 14.38 -1.29
C VAL A 221 -27.54 14.03 -0.19
N SER A 222 -28.82 14.13 -0.55
CA SER A 222 -29.98 13.82 0.31
C SER A 222 -30.06 12.35 0.65
#